data_AF-A0A835K5F4-F1
#
_entry.id   AF-A0A835K5F4-F1
#
_cell.length_a   1.000
_cell.length_b   1.000
_cell.length_c   1.000
_cell.angle_alpha   90.00
_cell.angle_beta   90.00
_cell.angle_gamma   90.00
#
_symmetry.space_group_name_H-M   'P 1'
#
loop_
_entity.id
_entity.type
_entity.pdbx_description
1 polymer ?
#
loop_
_entity_poly.entity_id
_entity_poly.type
_entity_poly.pdbx_seq_one_letter_code
_entity_poly.pdbx_strand_id
1 'polypeptide(L)'
;MAALFNVFSRLYTITLSFFTLLLLKALFLIRPLVPGCKFTNPDKLFRIISAQYLSIIEKTNPTLQYCENISRPQPRECAVCLSEYTGGERVRKLKCNHTFHKECLDKWLQHYLATCPLCRAAVLPDEIVVNYHQLRDNIMNGGSYDDTIFLLSALYGSRGETSFSVL
;
A
#
# COMPACT_ATOMS: atom_id res chain seq x y z
N MET A 1 11.04 40.72 -58.15
CA MET A 1 11.62 40.67 -56.79
C MET A 1 10.62 40.17 -55.74
N ALA A 2 9.44 40.77 -55.60
CA ALA A 2 8.44 40.37 -54.59
C ALA A 2 7.88 38.94 -54.74
N ALA A 3 7.64 38.46 -55.97
CA ALA A 3 7.13 37.11 -56.22
C ALA A 3 8.12 36.02 -55.79
N LEU A 4 9.43 36.23 -56.02
CA LEU A 4 10.48 35.30 -55.61
C LEU A 4 10.59 35.26 -54.08
N PHE A 5 10.58 36.42 -53.42
CA PHE A 5 10.59 36.49 -51.96
C PHE A 5 9.42 35.74 -51.31
N ASN A 6 8.21 35.87 -51.88
CA ASN A 6 7.03 35.12 -51.42
C ASN A 6 7.16 33.61 -51.63
N VAL A 7 7.77 33.17 -52.73
CA VAL A 7 8.03 31.75 -52.99
C VAL A 7 9.07 31.20 -52.01
N PHE A 8 10.17 31.92 -51.78
CA PHE A 8 11.19 31.51 -50.81
C PHE A 8 10.65 31.49 -49.38
N SER A 9 9.84 32.48 -49.01
CA SER A 9 9.17 32.53 -47.70
C SER A 9 8.23 31.35 -47.51
N ARG A 10 7.43 31.00 -48.52
CA ARG A 10 6.55 29.82 -48.46
C ARG A 10 7.34 28.52 -48.34
N LEU A 11 8.38 28.35 -49.15
CA LEU A 11 9.25 27.18 -49.05
C LEU A 11 9.88 27.05 -47.67
N TYR A 12 10.36 28.16 -47.10
CA TYR A 12 10.94 28.20 -45.75
C TYR A 12 9.91 27.86 -44.66
N THR A 13 8.68 28.34 -44.75
CA THR A 13 7.62 27.99 -43.78
C THR A 13 7.22 26.52 -43.88
N ILE A 14 7.16 25.95 -45.09
CA ILE A 14 6.84 24.55 -45.30
C ILE A 14 7.95 23.68 -44.71
N THR A 15 9.21 24.00 -44.97
CA THR A 15 10.34 23.26 -44.41
C THR A 15 10.35 23.35 -42.89
N LEU A 16 10.18 24.56 -42.32
CA LEU A 16 10.09 24.76 -40.87
C LEU A 16 8.95 23.92 -40.26
N SER A 17 7.77 23.96 -40.86
CA SER A 17 6.61 23.18 -40.40
C SER A 17 6.87 21.67 -40.42
N PHE A 18 7.49 21.16 -41.49
CA PHE A 18 7.83 19.76 -41.63
C PHE A 18 8.85 19.33 -40.56
N PHE A 19 9.91 20.12 -40.35
CA PHE A 19 10.90 19.86 -39.31
C PHE A 19 10.28 19.92 -37.90
N THR A 20 9.38 20.86 -37.62
CA THR A 20 8.67 20.91 -36.33
C THR A 20 7.76 19.71 -36.11
N LEU A 21 7.02 19.27 -37.13
CA LEU A 21 6.18 18.07 -37.04
C LEU A 21 7.02 16.80 -36.88
N LEU A 22 8.18 16.74 -37.55
CA LEU A 22 9.13 15.64 -37.41
C LEU A 22 9.73 15.62 -36.00
N LEU A 23 10.08 16.78 -35.44
CA LEU A 23 10.60 16.91 -34.07
C LEU A 23 9.51 16.59 -33.02
N LEU A 24 8.27 17.06 -33.19
CA LEU A 24 7.14 16.71 -32.32
C LEU A 24 6.81 15.21 -32.37
N LYS A 25 6.87 14.60 -33.56
CA LYS A 25 6.66 13.15 -33.75
C LYS A 25 7.82 12.35 -33.16
N ALA A 26 9.05 12.82 -33.30
CA ALA A 26 10.22 12.23 -32.63
C ALA A 26 10.07 12.31 -31.11
N LEU A 27 9.65 13.44 -30.54
CA LEU A 27 9.37 13.56 -29.10
C LEU A 27 8.24 12.62 -28.64
N PHE A 28 7.21 12.39 -29.47
CA PHE A 28 6.14 11.42 -29.20
C PHE A 28 6.63 9.96 -29.30
N LEU A 29 7.61 9.68 -30.17
CA LEU A 29 8.28 8.38 -30.30
C LEU A 29 9.41 8.18 -29.26
N ILE A 30 9.86 9.24 -28.59
CA ILE A 30 10.81 9.23 -27.46
C ILE A 30 10.06 9.16 -26.12
N ARG A 31 8.77 9.55 -26.03
CA ARG A 31 7.90 9.25 -24.86
C ARG A 31 7.89 7.79 -24.37
N PRO A 32 8.08 6.75 -25.20
CA PRO A 32 8.24 5.37 -24.74
C PRO A 32 9.63 5.07 -24.14
N LEU A 33 10.63 5.96 -24.33
CA LEU A 33 11.99 5.84 -23.78
C LEU A 33 12.14 6.46 -22.39
N VAL A 34 11.12 7.18 -21.91
CA VAL A 34 10.85 7.22 -20.47
C VAL A 34 9.84 6.11 -20.26
N PRO A 35 10.29 4.84 -20.11
CA PRO A 35 9.39 3.83 -19.61
C PRO A 35 8.86 4.41 -18.30
N GLY A 36 7.54 4.57 -18.19
CA GLY A 36 6.91 4.60 -16.88
C GLY A 36 7.54 3.44 -16.12
N CYS A 37 8.37 3.77 -15.13
CA CYS A 37 9.34 2.86 -14.59
C CYS A 37 8.58 1.78 -13.83
N LYS A 38 8.19 0.70 -14.51
CA LYS A 38 7.65 -0.49 -13.90
C LYS A 38 8.83 -1.23 -13.27
N PHE A 39 9.30 -0.80 -12.10
CA PHE A 39 10.16 -1.67 -11.29
C PHE A 39 10.19 -1.33 -9.80
N THR A 40 9.01 -1.37 -9.17
CA THR A 40 8.93 -2.18 -7.96
C THR A 40 7.99 -3.34 -8.28
N ASN A 41 8.36 -4.57 -7.92
CA ASN A 41 7.39 -5.66 -7.94
C ASN A 41 6.25 -5.23 -6.99
N PRO A 42 4.98 -5.12 -7.44
CA PRO A 42 3.87 -4.75 -6.56
C PRO A 42 3.78 -5.70 -5.36
N ASP A 43 4.20 -6.96 -5.51
CA ASP A 43 4.31 -7.92 -4.41
C ASP A 43 5.35 -7.47 -3.38
N LYS A 44 6.48 -6.88 -3.80
CA LYS A 44 7.51 -6.38 -2.87
C LYS A 44 6.98 -5.19 -2.07
N LEU A 45 6.30 -4.25 -2.72
CA LEU A 45 5.72 -3.11 -2.02
C LEU A 45 4.58 -3.54 -1.08
N PHE A 46 3.68 -4.41 -1.56
CA PHE A 46 2.61 -5.00 -0.75
C PHE A 46 3.14 -5.77 0.47
N ARG A 47 4.27 -6.47 0.34
CA ARG A 47 4.93 -7.10 1.49
C ARG A 47 5.43 -6.08 2.51
N ILE A 48 6.02 -4.98 2.05
CA ILE A 48 6.51 -3.91 2.92
C ILE A 48 5.35 -3.29 3.69
N ILE A 49 4.31 -2.78 3.00
CA ILE A 49 3.17 -2.15 3.68
C ILE A 49 2.43 -3.10 4.62
N SER A 50 2.26 -4.37 4.23
CA SER A 50 1.63 -5.37 5.09
C SER A 50 2.46 -5.64 6.34
N ALA A 51 3.79 -5.72 6.23
CA ALA A 51 4.65 -5.87 7.40
C ALA A 51 4.58 -4.66 8.34
N GLN A 52 4.50 -3.46 7.78
CA GLN A 52 4.40 -2.22 8.55
C GLN A 52 3.08 -2.15 9.31
N TYR A 53 1.96 -2.44 8.64
CA TYR A 53 0.64 -2.51 9.26
C TYR A 53 0.58 -3.57 10.38
N LEU A 54 1.15 -4.76 10.15
CA LEU A 54 1.27 -5.79 11.19
C LEU A 54 2.13 -5.35 12.37
N SER A 55 3.16 -4.51 12.16
CA SER A 55 3.96 -3.98 13.27
C SER A 55 3.15 -3.05 14.18
N ILE A 56 2.19 -2.31 13.62
CA ILE A 56 1.25 -1.46 14.38
C ILE A 56 0.30 -2.35 15.19
N ILE A 57 -0.22 -3.42 14.58
CA ILE A 57 -1.06 -4.42 15.26
C ILE A 57 -0.27 -5.09 16.40
N GLU A 58 0.98 -5.47 16.17
CA GLU A 58 1.83 -6.08 17.21
C GLU A 58 2.03 -5.16 18.41
N LYS A 59 2.27 -3.86 18.17
CA LYS A 59 2.39 -2.86 19.23
C LYS A 59 1.08 -2.68 20.01
N THR A 60 -0.06 -2.76 19.32
CA THR A 60 -1.39 -2.49 19.91
C THR A 60 -1.96 -3.71 20.64
N ASN A 61 -1.71 -4.90 20.10
CA ASN A 61 -2.26 -6.17 20.55
C ASN A 61 -1.17 -7.25 20.46
N PRO A 62 -0.20 -7.27 21.39
CA PRO A 62 0.96 -8.15 21.32
C PRO A 62 0.58 -9.64 21.28
N THR A 63 1.41 -10.42 20.61
CA THR A 63 1.26 -11.87 20.55
C THR A 63 1.52 -12.49 21.91
N LEU A 64 0.64 -13.39 22.32
CA LEU A 64 0.77 -14.21 23.52
C LEU A 64 0.87 -15.69 23.12
N GLN A 65 1.44 -16.50 24.00
CA GLN A 65 1.28 -17.95 23.92
C GLN A 65 0.02 -18.34 24.68
N TYR A 66 -0.80 -19.20 24.06
CA TYR A 66 -1.95 -19.77 24.73
C TYR A 66 -1.49 -20.74 25.81
N CYS A 67 -1.99 -20.56 27.03
CA CYS A 67 -1.80 -21.50 28.12
C CYS A 67 -3.11 -22.23 28.36
N GLU A 68 -3.07 -23.56 28.29
CA GLU A 68 -4.23 -24.41 28.50
C GLU A 68 -4.58 -24.47 29.99
N ASN A 69 -5.39 -23.52 30.45
CA ASN A 69 -5.89 -23.49 31.83
C ASN A 69 -7.26 -24.18 31.90
N ILE A 70 -7.26 -25.39 32.46
CA ILE A 70 -8.46 -26.24 32.62
C ILE A 70 -9.53 -25.58 33.52
N SER A 71 -9.16 -24.56 34.30
CA SER A 71 -9.98 -23.97 35.38
C SER A 71 -10.78 -22.71 35.01
N ARG A 72 -10.74 -22.19 33.77
CA ARG A 72 -11.51 -20.99 33.38
C ARG A 72 -12.44 -21.20 32.17
N PRO A 73 -13.66 -20.62 32.19
CA PRO A 73 -14.60 -20.65 31.07
C PRO A 73 -14.20 -19.64 29.98
N GLN A 74 -12.99 -19.76 29.43
CA GLN A 74 -12.61 -19.01 28.22
C GLN A 74 -13.01 -19.80 26.98
N PRO A 75 -13.41 -19.13 25.88
CA PRO A 75 -13.66 -19.81 24.62
C PRO A 75 -12.41 -20.59 24.22
N ARG A 76 -12.58 -21.90 24.01
CA ARG A 76 -11.50 -22.84 23.71
C ARG A 76 -11.18 -22.91 22.22
N GLU A 77 -11.91 -22.18 21.38
CA GLU A 77 -11.74 -22.18 19.94
C GLU A 77 -11.58 -20.77 19.37
N CYS A 78 -10.91 -20.70 18.24
CA CYS A 78 -10.78 -19.49 17.44
C CYS A 78 -12.02 -19.32 16.56
N ALA A 79 -12.81 -18.28 16.79
CA ALA A 79 -14.03 -18.02 16.03
C ALA A 79 -13.79 -17.65 14.54
N VAL A 80 -12.53 -17.55 14.10
CA VAL A 80 -12.19 -17.30 12.68
C VAL A 80 -11.94 -18.61 11.92
N CYS A 81 -11.16 -19.54 12.49
CA CYS A 81 -10.87 -20.83 11.86
C CYS A 81 -11.68 -22.00 12.43
N LEU A 82 -12.47 -21.77 13.47
CA LEU A 82 -13.29 -22.75 14.18
C LEU A 82 -12.47 -23.94 14.72
N SER A 83 -11.19 -23.73 15.00
CA SER A 83 -10.28 -24.73 15.57
C SER A 83 -10.01 -24.43 17.04
N GLU A 84 -9.90 -25.49 17.83
CA GLU A 84 -9.52 -25.40 19.25
C GLU A 84 -8.11 -24.81 19.42
N TYR A 85 -7.89 -24.13 20.54
CA TYR A 85 -6.57 -23.65 20.92
C TYR A 85 -5.76 -24.76 21.58
N THR A 86 -4.52 -24.94 21.12
CA THR A 86 -3.57 -25.85 21.77
C THR A 86 -2.51 -25.07 22.56
N GLY A 87 -2.01 -25.68 23.64
CA GLY A 87 -0.97 -25.08 24.48
C GLY A 87 0.27 -24.68 23.67
N GLY A 88 0.72 -23.43 23.84
CA GLY A 88 1.88 -22.87 23.14
C GLY A 88 1.54 -22.17 21.81
N GLU A 89 0.30 -22.24 21.33
CA GLU A 89 -0.11 -21.53 20.12
C GLU A 89 -0.04 -20.02 20.27
N ARG A 90 0.29 -19.35 19.17
CA ARG A 90 0.39 -17.89 19.11
C ARG A 90 -1.01 -17.31 18.97
N VAL A 91 -1.46 -16.61 20.00
CA VAL A 91 -2.77 -15.96 20.04
C VAL A 91 -2.63 -14.46 20.25
N ARG A 92 -3.65 -13.70 19.87
CA ARG A 92 -3.78 -12.28 20.22
C ARG A 92 -5.08 -12.09 20.99
N LYS A 93 -4.99 -11.37 22.10
CA LYS A 93 -6.16 -10.91 22.86
C LYS A 93 -6.43 -9.45 22.54
N LEU A 94 -7.65 -9.17 22.09
CA LEU A 94 -8.13 -7.81 21.82
C LEU A 94 -8.53 -7.09 23.11
N LYS A 95 -8.62 -5.76 23.05
CA LYS A 95 -9.09 -4.92 24.17
C LYS A 95 -10.52 -5.24 24.60
N CYS A 96 -11.34 -5.74 23.67
CA CYS A 96 -12.68 -6.25 23.95
C CYS A 96 -12.70 -7.65 24.59
N ASN A 97 -11.54 -8.18 25.01
CA ASN A 97 -11.32 -9.48 25.62
C ASN A 97 -11.50 -10.73 24.74
N HIS A 98 -11.85 -10.58 23.48
CA HIS A 98 -11.86 -11.71 22.53
C HIS A 98 -10.44 -12.13 22.13
N THR A 99 -10.22 -13.43 22.05
CA THR A 99 -8.95 -14.05 21.69
C THR A 99 -9.10 -14.78 20.35
N PHE A 100 -8.04 -14.75 19.54
CA PHE A 100 -7.95 -15.40 18.23
C PHE A 100 -6.51 -15.89 18.00
N HIS A 101 -6.29 -16.86 17.10
CA HIS A 101 -4.95 -17.14 16.61
C HIS A 101 -4.35 -15.87 15.99
N LYS A 102 -3.06 -15.64 16.23
CA LYS A 102 -2.33 -14.51 15.68
C LYS A 102 -2.54 -14.40 14.17
N GLU A 103 -2.36 -15.51 13.46
CA GLU A 103 -2.43 -15.55 12.00
C GLU A 103 -3.86 -15.33 11.48
N CYS A 104 -4.86 -15.85 12.19
CA CYS A 104 -6.26 -15.66 11.84
C CYS A 104 -6.66 -14.20 11.98
N LEU A 105 -6.28 -13.57 13.10
CA LEU A 105 -6.58 -12.17 13.35
C LEU A 105 -5.79 -11.24 12.43
N ASP A 106 -4.50 -11.50 12.21
CA ASP A 106 -3.64 -10.71 11.32
C ASP A 106 -4.24 -10.67 9.89
N LYS A 107 -4.67 -11.83 9.35
CA LYS A 107 -5.35 -11.91 8.05
C LYS A 107 -6.67 -11.15 8.06
N TRP A 108 -7.47 -11.30 9.11
CA TRP A 108 -8.75 -10.61 9.23
C TRP A 108 -8.58 -9.08 9.16
N LEU A 109 -7.64 -8.54 9.95
CA LEU A 109 -7.38 -7.10 10.04
C LEU A 109 -6.75 -6.53 8.75
N GLN A 110 -6.06 -7.36 7.95
CA GLN A 110 -5.50 -6.96 6.66
C GLN A 110 -6.54 -6.95 5.54
N HIS A 111 -7.50 -7.88 5.54
CA HIS A 111 -8.42 -8.06 4.42
C HIS A 111 -9.71 -7.27 4.55
N TYR A 112 -10.27 -7.19 5.75
CA TYR A 112 -11.61 -6.66 6.00
C TYR A 112 -11.55 -5.29 6.69
N LEU A 113 -12.14 -5.20 7.88
CA LEU A 113 -12.11 -4.03 8.75
C LEU A 113 -11.22 -4.37 9.95
N ALA A 114 -10.51 -3.38 10.48
CA ALA A 114 -9.71 -3.55 11.70
C ALA A 114 -10.59 -3.61 12.96
N THR A 115 -11.55 -4.53 12.97
CA THR A 115 -12.57 -4.71 14.01
C THR A 115 -12.56 -6.14 14.51
N CYS A 116 -12.98 -6.34 15.76
CA CYS A 116 -13.16 -7.67 16.33
C CYS A 116 -14.16 -8.51 15.51
N PRO A 117 -13.81 -9.75 15.09
CA PRO A 117 -14.72 -10.66 14.39
C PRO A 117 -16.03 -10.96 15.15
N LEU A 118 -16.00 -10.89 16.49
CA LEU A 118 -17.15 -11.26 17.33
C LEU A 118 -18.04 -10.07 17.70
N CYS A 119 -17.46 -8.94 18.13
CA CYS A 119 -18.23 -7.81 18.64
C CYS A 119 -18.08 -6.52 17.82
N ARG A 120 -17.32 -6.55 16.72
CA ARG A 120 -17.07 -5.39 15.84
C ARG A 120 -16.41 -4.18 16.50
N ALA A 121 -15.94 -4.30 17.75
CA ALA A 121 -15.15 -3.27 18.40
C ALA A 121 -13.88 -2.96 17.59
N ALA A 122 -13.57 -1.68 17.40
CA ALA A 122 -12.37 -1.24 16.68
C ALA A 122 -11.09 -1.72 17.38
N VAL A 123 -10.16 -2.23 16.58
CA VAL A 123 -8.84 -2.71 17.01
C VAL A 123 -7.77 -1.63 16.83
N LEU A 124 -7.87 -0.88 15.73
CA LEU A 124 -6.99 0.24 15.40
C LEU A 124 -7.81 1.53 15.18
N PRO A 125 -7.18 2.71 15.27
CA PRO A 125 -7.80 3.97 14.87
C PRO A 125 -8.17 3.98 13.38
N ASP A 126 -9.34 4.54 13.05
CA ASP A 126 -9.87 4.57 11.68
C ASP A 126 -8.90 5.20 10.67
N GLU A 127 -8.17 6.24 11.07
CA GLU A 127 -7.15 6.90 10.22
C GLU A 127 -6.11 5.92 9.68
N ILE A 128 -5.55 5.06 10.54
CA ILE A 128 -4.54 4.06 10.15
C ILE A 128 -5.16 3.04 9.19
N VAL A 129 -6.38 2.60 9.49
CA VAL A 129 -7.11 1.58 8.72
C VAL A 129 -7.42 2.09 7.33
N VAL A 130 -7.97 3.30 7.23
CA VAL A 130 -8.28 3.96 5.95
C VAL A 130 -7.02 4.13 5.11
N ASN A 131 -5.94 4.64 5.69
CA ASN A 131 -4.67 4.84 4.98
C ASN A 131 -4.11 3.51 4.45
N TYR A 132 -4.22 2.42 5.23
CA TYR A 132 -3.75 1.10 4.81
C TYR A 132 -4.55 0.55 3.63
N HIS A 133 -5.88 0.61 3.69
CA HIS A 133 -6.74 0.10 2.62
C HIS A 133 -6.60 0.93 1.35
N GLN A 134 -6.54 2.27 1.45
CA GLN A 134 -6.26 3.14 0.30
C GLN A 134 -4.92 2.80 -0.36
N LEU A 135 -3.88 2.56 0.44
CA LEU A 135 -2.56 2.24 -0.08
C LEU A 135 -2.53 0.87 -0.75
N ARG A 136 -3.14 -0.14 -0.11
CA ARG A 136 -3.29 -1.48 -0.67
C ARG A 136 -4.01 -1.43 -2.01
N ASP A 137 -5.15 -0.73 -2.08
CA ASP A 137 -5.97 -0.65 -3.28
C ASP A 137 -5.24 0.12 -4.40
N ASN A 138 -4.51 1.19 -4.06
CA ASN A 138 -3.65 1.90 -5.01
C ASN A 138 -2.55 0.99 -5.58
N ILE A 139 -1.89 0.18 -4.76
CA ILE A 139 -0.84 -0.75 -5.22
C ILE A 139 -1.43 -1.82 -6.16
N MET A 140 -2.58 -2.40 -5.80
CA MET A 140 -3.22 -3.45 -6.60
C MET A 140 -3.76 -2.93 -7.93
N ASN A 141 -4.22 -1.67 -7.98
CA ASN A 141 -4.76 -1.04 -9.17
C ASN A 141 -3.70 -0.36 -10.06
N GLY A 142 -2.41 -0.42 -9.68
CA GLY A 142 -1.32 0.22 -10.44
C GLY A 142 -1.33 1.75 -10.34
N GLY A 143 -1.73 2.29 -9.19
CA GLY A 143 -1.76 3.72 -8.88
C GLY A 143 -0.39 4.39 -8.96
N SER A 144 -0.40 5.73 -9.02
CA SER A 144 0.84 6.53 -9.11
C SER A 144 1.70 6.35 -7.86
N TYR A 145 3.02 6.33 -8.04
CA TYR A 145 3.96 6.25 -6.93
C TYR A 145 3.79 7.43 -5.95
N ASP A 146 3.51 8.62 -6.47
CA ASP A 146 3.30 9.83 -5.66
C ASP A 146 2.15 9.64 -4.65
N ASP A 147 1.05 9.01 -5.07
CA ASP A 147 -0.09 8.70 -4.22
C ASP A 147 0.29 7.67 -3.14
N THR A 148 1.10 6.67 -3.51
CA THR A 148 1.56 5.65 -2.54
C THR A 148 2.54 6.21 -1.51
N ILE A 149 3.41 7.16 -1.87
CA ILE A 149 4.33 7.82 -0.94
C ILE A 149 3.55 8.58 0.13
N PHE A 150 2.53 9.32 -0.30
CA PHE A 150 1.69 10.09 0.61
C PHE A 150 0.98 9.19 1.63
N LEU A 151 0.43 8.06 1.17
CA LEU A 151 -0.26 7.12 2.07
C LEU A 151 0.71 6.35 2.97
N LEU A 152 1.92 6.04 2.49
CA LEU A 152 2.98 5.49 3.32
C LEU A 152 3.35 6.45 4.46
N SER A 153 3.56 7.74 4.15
CA SER A 153 3.90 8.73 5.18
C SER A 153 2.77 8.91 6.19
N ALA A 154 1.51 8.86 5.74
CA ALA A 154 0.34 8.90 6.61
C ALA A 154 0.22 7.66 7.51
N LEU A 155 0.58 6.47 7.03
CA LEU A 155 0.66 5.25 7.86
C LEU A 155 1.73 5.32 8.94
N TYR A 156 2.79 6.09 8.71
CA TYR A 156 3.87 6.28 9.68
C TYR A 156 3.68 7.48 10.60
N GLY A 157 2.86 8.46 10.21
CA GLY A 157 2.67 9.72 10.91
C GLY A 157 3.95 10.56 10.92
N SER A 158 3.82 11.88 10.71
CA SER A 158 4.94 12.82 10.83
C SER A 158 5.53 12.81 12.24
N ARG A 159 6.49 11.92 12.50
CA ARG A 159 7.57 12.14 13.47
C ARG A 159 8.83 12.43 12.66
N GLY A 160 9.39 13.61 12.90
CA GLY A 160 10.44 14.22 12.10
C GLY A 160 11.65 13.34 11.85
N GLU A 161 12.32 13.66 10.74
CA GLU A 161 13.75 13.46 10.49
C GLU A 161 14.28 12.06 10.77
N THR A 162 14.08 11.14 9.84
CA THR A 162 15.12 10.14 9.56
C THR A 162 15.58 10.33 8.13
N SER A 163 16.75 10.95 8.01
CA SER A 163 17.58 11.01 6.82
C SER A 163 17.59 9.67 6.09
N PHE A 164 16.92 9.63 4.95
CA PHE A 164 17.14 8.61 3.93
C PHE A 164 18.41 9.00 3.17
N SER A 165 19.57 8.74 3.77
CA SER A 165 20.84 8.75 3.04
C SER A 165 20.92 7.45 2.25
N VAL A 166 20.45 7.51 1.01
CA VAL A 166 20.89 6.59 -0.05
C VAL A 166 22.22 7.10 -0.56
N LEU A 167 23.29 6.47 -0.11
CA LEU A 167 24.53 6.25 -0.86
C LEU A 167 24.92 4.79 -0.66
#